data_AF-A0A1G3CG93-F1
#
_entry.id   AF-A0A1G3CG93-F1
#
_cell.length_a   1.000
_cell.length_b   1.000
_cell.length_c   1.000
_cell.angle_alpha   90.00
_cell.angle_beta   90.00
_cell.angle_gamma   90.00
#
_symmetry.space_group_name_H-M   'P 1'
#
loop_
_entity.id
_entity.type
_entity.pdbx_description
1 polymer ?
#
loop_
_entity_poly.entity_id
_entity_poly.type
_entity_poly.pdbx_seq_one_letter_code
_entity_poly.pdbx_strand_id
1 'polypeptide(L)'
;MDKEFLHKSGNNTQVKFGRGSYLSVPMTENSTERFIIRDYRHGGLLGKLFGGVFLNGNRPLKELFTSETASQRGVPSAEVIAIAKRRLWGLFYKAKFISKEIDGAVDMVEFLKKSSPEFIQTYKKPVIFALVKLIRNMHEAGIYHADLHLKNVLLKKDSTGKFTAYIIDLDKSVVLDKLDIQQRIRNLLRLDRSLEKLRWLSGKDYKSNVPVSLDDKPGESLNQKIATISKTDRIRFFKAYMLFDSAIDKNWKMYIRQYPSHHSLHKFWWRVSGLSRSNPEKGKLQGKSFLKFLFVNSVI
;
A
#
# COMPACT_ATOMS: atom_id res chain seq x y z
N MET A 1 -0.54 -26.23 -5.67
CA MET A 1 -0.80 -26.11 -4.22
C MET A 1 -0.68 -27.52 -3.70
N ASP A 2 0.36 -27.83 -2.93
CA ASP A 2 0.67 -29.22 -2.55
C ASP A 2 -0.42 -29.73 -1.59
N LYS A 3 -1.22 -30.70 -2.05
CA LYS A 3 -2.34 -31.30 -1.30
C LYS A 3 -1.89 -31.95 0.01
N GLU A 4 -0.63 -32.37 0.12
CA GLU A 4 -0.05 -32.95 1.33
C GLU A 4 -0.01 -32.01 2.53
N PHE A 5 0.11 -30.68 2.32
CA PHE A 5 0.17 -29.72 3.43
C PHE A 5 -1.20 -29.46 4.06
N LEU A 6 -2.26 -29.57 3.26
CA LEU A 6 -3.65 -29.46 3.74
C LEU A 6 -4.10 -30.72 4.48
N HIS A 7 -3.51 -31.88 4.17
CA HIS A 7 -3.87 -33.15 4.82
C HIS A 7 -3.24 -33.34 6.20
N LYS A 8 -2.17 -32.60 6.54
CA LYS A 8 -1.47 -32.68 7.84
C LYS A 8 -1.79 -31.55 8.83
N SER A 9 -2.47 -30.49 8.39
CA SER A 9 -2.86 -29.39 9.27
C SER A 9 -4.32 -29.58 9.66
N GLY A 10 -4.58 -29.87 10.93
CA GLY A 10 -5.92 -30.15 11.46
C GLY A 10 -6.97 -29.09 11.11
N ASN A 11 -8.24 -29.42 11.38
CA ASN A 11 -9.50 -28.76 10.98
C ASN A 11 -9.65 -27.22 11.20
N ASN A 12 -8.59 -26.49 11.57
CA ASN A 12 -8.62 -25.08 11.93
C ASN A 12 -7.80 -24.18 10.97
N THR A 13 -7.44 -24.68 9.79
CA THR A 13 -6.76 -23.89 8.73
C THR A 13 -7.79 -23.04 7.96
N GLN A 14 -7.55 -21.73 7.87
CA GLN A 14 -8.41 -20.80 7.13
C GLN A 14 -7.71 -20.31 5.86
N VAL A 15 -8.47 -20.12 4.78
CA VAL A 15 -7.96 -19.49 3.56
C VAL A 15 -8.43 -18.04 3.53
N LYS A 16 -7.48 -17.10 3.56
CA LYS A 16 -7.76 -15.67 3.37
C LYS A 16 -7.47 -15.25 1.94
N PHE A 17 -8.24 -14.30 1.42
CA PHE A 17 -8.13 -13.82 0.04
C PHE A 17 -7.70 -12.35 -0.01
N GLY A 18 -6.74 -12.02 -0.88
CA GLY A 18 -6.23 -10.65 -1.09
C GLY A 18 -5.74 -10.43 -2.54
N ARG A 19 -4.42 -10.27 -2.76
CA ARG A 19 -3.81 -10.38 -4.11
C ARG A 19 -3.63 -11.85 -4.55
N GLY A 20 -3.77 -12.79 -3.63
CA GLY A 20 -3.83 -14.24 -3.84
C GLY A 20 -4.59 -14.91 -2.67
N SER A 21 -4.58 -16.24 -2.62
CA SER A 21 -5.03 -16.99 -1.44
C SER A 21 -3.84 -17.22 -0.49
N TYR A 22 -4.06 -16.99 0.80
CA TYR A 22 -3.07 -17.18 1.85
C TYR A 22 -3.62 -18.15 2.88
N LEU A 23 -2.75 -18.99 3.43
CA LEU A 23 -3.12 -19.89 4.51
C LEU A 23 -2.94 -19.14 5.82
N SER A 24 -4.02 -19.02 6.59
CA SER A 24 -3.98 -18.61 7.99
C SER A 24 -4.06 -19.86 8.85
N VAL A 25 -3.02 -20.14 9.62
CA VAL A 25 -2.91 -21.33 10.49
C VAL A 25 -2.76 -20.89 11.95
N PRO A 26 -3.39 -21.55 12.92
CA PRO A 26 -3.18 -21.22 14.32
C PRO A 26 -1.74 -21.57 14.75
N MET A 27 -1.17 -20.80 15.68
CA MET A 27 0.21 -21.02 16.17
C MET A 27 0.33 -22.32 16.97
N THR A 28 -0.68 -22.64 17.77
CA THR A 28 -0.90 -23.92 18.44
C THR A 28 -2.38 -24.28 18.36
N GLU A 29 -2.77 -25.52 18.62
CA GLU A 29 -4.17 -25.97 18.44
C GLU A 29 -5.20 -25.11 19.20
N ASN A 30 -4.82 -24.54 20.35
CA ASN A 30 -5.67 -23.73 21.21
C ASN A 30 -5.35 -22.22 21.17
N SER A 31 -4.44 -21.77 20.29
CA SER A 31 -4.06 -20.36 20.23
C SER A 31 -5.02 -19.54 19.38
N THR A 32 -5.37 -18.33 19.86
CA THR A 32 -6.04 -17.30 19.06
C THR A 32 -5.07 -16.61 18.09
N GLU A 33 -3.76 -16.74 18.33
CA GLU A 33 -2.73 -16.22 17.43
C GLU A 33 -2.57 -17.11 16.20
N ARG A 34 -2.47 -16.46 15.04
CA ARG A 34 -2.41 -17.14 13.76
C ARG A 34 -1.23 -16.65 12.95
N PHE A 35 -0.72 -17.51 12.09
CA PHE A 35 0.31 -17.19 11.11
C PHE A 35 -0.29 -17.16 9.71
N ILE A 36 0.10 -16.15 8.94
CA ILE A 36 -0.13 -16.07 7.51
C ILE A 36 1.05 -16.68 6.78
N ILE A 37 0.78 -17.70 5.98
CA ILE A 37 1.75 -18.33 5.09
C ILE A 37 1.42 -17.91 3.65
N ARG A 38 2.37 -17.23 3.01
CA ARG A 38 2.27 -16.82 1.61
C ARG A 38 3.42 -17.38 0.79
N ASP A 39 3.11 -17.82 -0.44
CA ASP A 39 4.15 -18.13 -1.42
C ASP A 39 4.90 -16.85 -1.77
N TYR A 40 6.22 -16.91 -1.73
CA TYR A 40 7.04 -15.83 -2.24
C TYR A 40 6.94 -15.82 -3.77
N ARG A 41 6.58 -14.68 -4.36
CA ARG A 41 6.34 -14.55 -5.81
C ARG A 41 7.07 -13.35 -6.40
N HIS A 42 7.40 -13.44 -7.69
CA HIS A 42 7.90 -12.29 -8.41
C HIS A 42 6.75 -11.30 -8.66
N GLY A 43 7.02 -10.01 -8.50
CA GLY A 43 6.14 -8.97 -9.00
C GLY A 43 6.31 -8.79 -10.52
N GLY A 44 5.26 -8.30 -11.20
CA GLY A 44 5.32 -7.96 -12.62
C GLY A 44 5.27 -9.17 -13.57
N LEU A 45 5.68 -8.95 -14.83
CA LEU A 45 5.59 -9.95 -15.91
C LEU A 45 6.40 -11.22 -15.61
N LEU A 46 7.51 -11.09 -14.90
CA LEU A 46 8.34 -12.22 -14.44
C LEU A 46 7.57 -13.18 -13.52
N GLY A 47 6.62 -12.68 -12.71
CA GLY A 47 5.75 -13.52 -11.88
C GLY A 47 4.73 -14.31 -12.68
N LYS A 48 4.39 -13.88 -13.90
CA LYS A 48 3.50 -14.63 -14.80
C LYS A 48 4.25 -15.73 -15.57
N LEU A 49 5.53 -15.50 -15.89
CA LEU A 49 6.36 -16.44 -16.66
C LEU A 49 7.08 -17.46 -15.78
N PHE A 50 7.64 -17.04 -14.64
CA PHE A 50 8.47 -17.89 -13.77
C PHE A 50 7.79 -18.25 -12.44
N GLY A 51 6.57 -17.75 -12.20
CA GLY A 51 5.83 -17.97 -10.97
C GLY A 51 6.62 -17.55 -9.72
N GLY A 52 6.82 -18.50 -8.81
CA GLY A 52 7.56 -18.34 -7.55
C GLY A 52 8.96 -18.95 -7.54
N VAL A 53 9.56 -19.24 -8.71
CA VAL A 53 10.90 -19.82 -8.81
C VAL A 53 11.94 -18.71 -8.95
N PHE A 54 12.82 -18.60 -7.96
CA PHE A 54 13.87 -17.59 -7.89
C PHE A 54 15.23 -18.21 -8.18
N LEU A 55 16.09 -17.47 -8.86
CA LEU A 55 17.51 -17.79 -8.98
C LEU A 55 18.26 -17.17 -7.80
N ASN A 56 19.27 -17.89 -7.28
CA ASN A 56 20.20 -17.50 -6.22
C ASN A 56 20.10 -16.03 -5.78
N GLY A 57 19.60 -15.77 -4.57
CA GLY A 57 19.41 -14.40 -4.12
C GLY A 57 18.95 -14.25 -2.67
N ASN A 58 19.33 -13.11 -2.09
CA ASN A 58 19.03 -12.74 -0.71
C ASN A 58 17.75 -11.92 -0.59
N ARG A 59 16.92 -11.82 -1.63
CA ARG A 59 15.71 -10.98 -1.62
C ARG A 59 14.76 -11.31 -0.45
N PRO A 60 14.41 -12.58 -0.16
CA PRO A 60 13.62 -12.90 1.01
C PRO A 60 14.30 -12.45 2.32
N LEU A 61 15.62 -12.65 2.44
CA LEU A 61 16.39 -12.24 3.62
C LEU A 61 16.42 -10.71 3.79
N LYS A 62 16.49 -9.96 2.69
CA LYS A 62 16.40 -8.49 2.71
C LYS A 62 15.04 -8.05 3.23
N GLU A 63 13.96 -8.70 2.83
CA GLU A 63 12.63 -8.39 3.35
C GLU A 63 12.52 -8.71 4.85
N LEU A 64 13.05 -9.84 5.30
CA LEU A 64 13.14 -10.17 6.73
C LEU A 64 13.88 -9.07 7.50
N PHE A 65 15.05 -8.67 7.02
CA PHE A 65 15.85 -7.59 7.62
C PHE A 65 15.09 -6.25 7.67
N THR A 66 14.42 -5.86 6.59
CA THR A 66 13.62 -4.63 6.56
C THR A 66 12.44 -4.72 7.52
N SER A 67 11.80 -5.88 7.65
CA SER A 67 10.71 -6.08 8.60
C SER A 67 11.17 -6.05 10.05
N GLU A 68 12.31 -6.67 10.35
CA GLU A 68 12.92 -6.63 11.68
C GLU A 68 13.27 -5.19 12.06
N THR A 69 13.88 -4.44 11.12
CA THR A 69 14.20 -3.03 11.31
C THR A 69 12.93 -2.19 11.56
N ALA A 70 11.85 -2.46 10.83
CA ALA A 70 10.57 -1.79 11.04
C ALA A 70 10.02 -2.04 12.45
N SER A 71 10.06 -3.29 12.91
CA SER A 71 9.63 -3.70 14.26
C SER A 71 10.47 -3.00 15.34
N GLN A 72 11.80 -3.09 15.25
CA GLN A 72 12.73 -2.47 16.20
C GLN A 72 12.59 -0.94 16.27
N ARG A 73 12.25 -0.28 15.15
CA ARG A 73 12.01 1.16 15.08
C ARG A 73 10.56 1.55 15.42
N GLY A 74 9.74 0.63 15.91
CA GLY A 74 8.37 0.91 16.38
C GLY A 74 7.37 1.22 15.27
N VAL A 75 7.64 0.78 14.03
CA VAL A 75 6.69 0.90 12.91
C VAL A 75 5.63 -0.19 13.07
N PRO A 76 4.33 0.14 13.12
CA PRO A 76 3.28 -0.87 13.16
C PRO A 76 3.27 -1.68 11.86
N SER A 77 3.84 -2.88 11.87
CA SER A 77 3.88 -3.79 10.72
C SER A 77 3.50 -5.21 11.11
N ALA A 78 3.18 -6.06 10.13
CA ALA A 78 3.07 -7.49 10.39
C ALA A 78 4.45 -8.05 10.75
N GLU A 79 4.53 -8.75 11.88
CA GLU A 79 5.76 -9.38 12.34
C GLU A 79 6.10 -10.59 11.47
N VAL A 80 7.35 -10.67 11.01
CA VAL A 80 7.80 -11.77 10.16
C VAL A 80 8.49 -12.80 11.03
N ILE A 81 7.91 -13.99 11.08
CA ILE A 81 8.36 -15.07 11.95
C ILE A 81 9.45 -15.90 11.26
N ALA A 82 9.23 -16.23 9.99
CA ALA A 82 10.15 -17.11 9.27
C ALA A 82 10.06 -16.98 7.75
N ILE A 83 11.14 -17.39 7.10
CA ILE A 83 11.20 -17.59 5.65
C ILE A 83 11.69 -19.01 5.39
N ALA A 84 10.84 -19.84 4.77
CA ALA A 84 11.19 -21.20 4.39
C ALA A 84 11.64 -21.22 2.93
N LYS A 85 12.91 -21.56 2.66
CA LYS A 85 13.44 -21.75 1.30
C LYS A 85 13.47 -23.24 0.96
N ARG A 86 12.92 -23.61 -0.20
CA ARG A 86 12.99 -24.97 -0.78
C ARG A 86 13.79 -24.90 -2.07
N ARG A 87 14.97 -25.51 -2.09
CA ARG A 87 15.76 -25.70 -3.32
C ARG A 87 14.98 -26.61 -4.28
N LEU A 88 14.98 -26.29 -5.57
CA LEU A 88 14.37 -27.12 -6.60
C LEU A 88 15.45 -27.93 -7.33
N TRP A 89 16.29 -27.25 -8.10
CA TRP A 89 17.44 -27.82 -8.80
C TRP A 89 18.49 -26.73 -9.01
N GLY A 90 19.77 -27.09 -9.10
CA GLY A 90 20.85 -26.13 -9.30
C GLY A 90 20.77 -24.96 -8.31
N LEU A 91 20.73 -23.73 -8.82
CA LEU A 91 20.61 -22.49 -8.04
C LEU A 91 19.17 -21.97 -7.87
N PHE A 92 18.17 -22.75 -8.29
CA PHE A 92 16.76 -22.35 -8.27
C PHE A 92 16.09 -22.77 -6.96
N TYR A 93 15.27 -21.89 -6.41
CA TYR A 93 14.52 -22.13 -5.17
C TYR A 93 13.11 -21.53 -5.22
N LYS A 94 12.22 -22.07 -4.38
CA LYS A 94 10.96 -21.43 -3.97
C LYS A 94 11.10 -20.96 -2.53
N ALA A 95 10.41 -19.90 -2.15
CA ALA A 95 10.32 -19.48 -0.77
C ALA A 95 8.87 -19.34 -0.32
N LYS A 96 8.64 -19.59 0.96
CA LYS A 96 7.42 -19.20 1.67
C LYS A 96 7.78 -18.17 2.71
N PHE A 97 6.89 -17.20 2.90
CA PHE A 97 7.01 -16.16 3.88
C PHE A 97 5.93 -16.35 4.93
N ILE A 98 6.33 -16.33 6.20
CA ILE A 98 5.48 -16.64 7.34
C ILE A 98 5.50 -15.41 8.25
N SER A 99 4.33 -14.81 8.47
CA SER A 99 4.17 -13.64 9.34
C SER A 99 3.05 -13.86 10.34
N LYS A 100 3.12 -13.18 11.48
CA LYS A 100 2.01 -13.12 12.43
C LYS A 100 0.83 -12.39 11.77
N GLU A 101 -0.35 -12.96 11.95
CA GLU A 101 -1.58 -12.33 11.52
C GLU A 101 -1.94 -11.19 12.47
N ILE A 102 -2.30 -10.03 11.90
CA ILE A 102 -2.86 -8.94 12.68
C ILE A 102 -4.36 -9.18 12.79
N ASP A 103 -4.76 -9.81 13.89
CA ASP A 103 -6.15 -10.19 14.12
C ASP A 103 -7.10 -8.97 14.08
N GLY A 104 -8.26 -9.17 13.44
CA GLY A 104 -9.27 -8.14 13.22
C GLY A 104 -8.89 -7.02 12.25
N ALA A 105 -7.72 -7.09 11.59
CA ALA A 105 -7.32 -6.10 10.60
C ALA A 105 -7.73 -6.53 9.18
N VAL A 106 -8.17 -5.55 8.39
CA VAL A 106 -8.52 -5.72 6.96
C VAL A 106 -7.77 -4.72 6.10
N ASP A 107 -7.48 -5.06 4.85
CA ASP A 107 -6.82 -4.11 3.96
C ASP A 107 -7.74 -2.92 3.62
N MET A 108 -7.17 -1.75 3.30
CA MET A 108 -7.98 -0.55 3.07
C MET A 108 -8.98 -0.69 1.92
N VAL A 109 -8.70 -1.50 0.89
CA VAL A 109 -9.64 -1.72 -0.21
C VAL A 109 -10.82 -2.56 0.28
N GLU A 110 -10.54 -3.61 1.05
CA GLU A 110 -11.58 -4.42 1.69
C GLU A 110 -12.40 -3.59 2.69
N PHE A 111 -11.76 -2.77 3.52
CA PHE A 111 -12.42 -1.82 4.42
C PHE A 111 -13.42 -0.93 3.67
N LEU A 112 -12.99 -0.32 2.55
CA LEU A 112 -13.87 0.54 1.73
C LEU A 112 -15.01 -0.25 1.08
N LYS A 113 -14.77 -1.51 0.69
CA LYS A 113 -15.82 -2.36 0.10
C LYS A 113 -16.87 -2.76 1.11
N LYS A 114 -16.47 -3.14 2.33
CA LYS A 114 -17.36 -3.65 3.39
C LYS A 114 -18.07 -2.53 4.15
N SER A 115 -17.51 -1.32 4.19
CA SER A 115 -18.14 -0.19 4.89
C SER A 115 -19.31 0.40 4.09
N SER A 116 -20.32 0.95 4.77
CA SER A 116 -21.31 1.83 4.13
C SER A 116 -20.73 3.25 3.91
N PRO A 117 -21.24 4.04 2.97
CA PRO A 117 -20.90 5.45 2.78
C PRO A 117 -21.04 6.28 4.06
N GLU A 118 -22.09 6.05 4.87
CA GLU A 118 -22.31 6.76 6.14
C GLU A 118 -21.19 6.42 7.14
N PHE A 119 -20.80 5.14 7.20
CA PHE A 119 -19.70 4.70 8.02
C PHE A 119 -18.38 5.34 7.57
N ILE A 120 -18.09 5.34 6.26
CA ILE A 120 -16.91 5.99 5.70
C ILE A 120 -16.93 7.49 6.03
N GLN A 121 -18.06 8.16 5.83
CA GLN A 121 -18.20 9.59 6.08
C GLN A 121 -17.95 9.93 7.56
N THR A 122 -18.45 9.10 8.48
CA THR A 122 -18.28 9.24 9.93
C THR A 122 -16.82 9.03 10.34
N TYR A 123 -16.19 7.97 9.84
CA TYR A 123 -14.87 7.52 10.32
C TYR A 123 -13.67 7.92 9.45
N LYS A 124 -13.88 8.64 8.33
CA LYS A 124 -12.77 9.05 7.44
C LYS A 124 -11.69 9.86 8.13
N LYS A 125 -12.05 10.74 9.07
CA LYS A 125 -11.06 11.56 9.81
C LYS A 125 -10.16 10.67 10.69
N PRO A 126 -10.70 9.85 11.63
CA PRO A 126 -9.90 8.87 12.38
C PRO A 126 -9.01 7.99 11.50
N VAL A 127 -9.56 7.45 10.41
CA VAL A 127 -8.81 6.60 9.48
C VAL A 127 -7.65 7.37 8.84
N ILE A 128 -7.89 8.60 8.35
CA ILE A 128 -6.84 9.46 7.81
C ILE A 128 -5.71 9.68 8.83
N PHE A 129 -6.03 9.95 10.09
CA PHE A 129 -5.02 10.14 11.13
C PHE A 129 -4.23 8.87 11.43
N ALA A 130 -4.88 7.70 11.48
CA ALA A 130 -4.21 6.42 11.64
C ALA A 130 -3.20 6.16 10.51
N LEU A 131 -3.59 6.45 9.26
CA LEU A 131 -2.72 6.33 8.08
C LEU A 131 -1.54 7.29 8.13
N VAL A 132 -1.80 8.56 8.48
CA VAL A 132 -0.74 9.57 8.63
C VAL A 132 0.27 9.10 9.66
N LYS A 133 -0.18 8.63 10.82
CA LYS A 133 0.69 8.14 11.89
C LYS A 133 1.54 6.96 11.42
N LEU A 134 0.94 5.95 10.79
CA LEU A 134 1.66 4.80 10.24
C LEU A 134 2.75 5.22 9.26
N ILE A 135 2.40 6.01 8.25
CA ILE A 135 3.30 6.35 7.16
C ILE A 135 4.41 7.28 7.66
N ARG A 136 4.11 8.17 8.61
CA ARG A 136 5.15 8.97 9.27
C ARG A 136 6.09 8.12 10.09
N ASN A 137 5.59 7.24 10.96
CA ASN A 137 6.45 6.33 11.73
C ASN A 137 7.40 5.55 10.81
N MET A 138 6.88 5.04 9.69
CA MET A 138 7.70 4.38 8.66
C MET A 138 8.77 5.30 8.06
N HIS A 139 8.42 6.53 7.68
CA HIS A 139 9.36 7.48 7.09
C HIS A 139 10.37 8.08 8.09
N GLU A 140 9.99 8.24 9.37
CA GLU A 140 10.90 8.63 10.45
C GLU A 140 11.85 7.49 10.82
N ALA A 141 11.38 6.25 10.73
CA ALA A 141 12.22 5.05 10.79
C ALA A 141 13.11 4.88 9.55
N GLY A 142 13.17 5.85 8.63
CA GLY A 142 14.03 5.80 7.45
C GLY A 142 13.60 4.78 6.38
N ILE A 143 12.38 4.25 6.45
CA ILE A 143 11.91 3.18 5.56
C ILE A 143 11.14 3.76 4.37
N TYR A 144 11.67 3.55 3.16
CA TYR A 144 10.97 3.83 1.91
C TYR A 144 10.28 2.58 1.37
N HIS A 145 8.95 2.61 1.30
CA HIS A 145 8.17 1.45 0.91
C HIS A 145 8.05 1.34 -0.62
N ALA A 146 8.57 0.25 -1.19
CA ALA A 146 8.68 0.09 -2.65
C ALA A 146 7.32 -0.02 -3.36
N ASP A 147 6.34 -0.68 -2.75
CA ASP A 147 4.97 -0.83 -3.31
C ASP A 147 3.87 -0.27 -2.37
N LEU A 148 4.03 0.97 -1.88
CA LEU A 148 3.04 1.56 -0.96
C LEU A 148 1.71 1.84 -1.67
N HIS A 149 0.67 1.08 -1.31
CA HIS A 149 -0.69 1.23 -1.84
C HIS A 149 -1.74 0.75 -0.84
N LEU A 150 -3.02 1.06 -1.10
CA LEU A 150 -4.14 0.73 -0.18
C LEU A 150 -4.19 -0.75 0.27
N LYS A 151 -3.91 -1.71 -0.61
CA LYS A 151 -3.89 -3.15 -0.22
C LYS A 151 -2.75 -3.58 0.70
N ASN A 152 -1.70 -2.77 0.84
CA ASN A 152 -0.55 -3.05 1.71
C ASN A 152 -0.66 -2.29 3.04
N VAL A 153 -1.81 -1.64 3.28
CA VAL A 153 -2.12 -1.00 4.54
C VAL A 153 -3.34 -1.70 5.13
N LEU A 154 -3.15 -2.27 6.31
CA LEU A 154 -4.23 -2.88 7.08
C LEU A 154 -4.78 -1.85 8.07
N LEU A 155 -6.09 -1.90 8.30
CA LEU A 155 -6.79 -1.13 9.31
C LEU A 155 -7.44 -2.07 10.32
N LYS A 156 -7.19 -1.82 11.60
CA LYS A 156 -7.86 -2.46 12.72
C LYS A 156 -8.66 -1.40 13.46
N LYS A 157 -9.93 -1.68 13.73
CA LYS A 157 -10.76 -0.91 14.67
C LYS A 157 -10.83 -1.73 15.95
N ASP A 158 -10.37 -1.17 17.07
CA ASP A 158 -10.48 -1.84 18.38
C ASP A 158 -11.88 -1.67 18.99
N SER A 159 -12.11 -2.31 20.14
CA SER A 159 -13.38 -2.25 20.89
C SER A 159 -13.74 -0.85 21.38
N THR A 160 -12.75 0.06 21.54
CA THR A 160 -12.98 1.47 21.89
C THR A 160 -13.38 2.32 20.68
N GLY A 161 -13.33 1.73 19.48
CA GLY A 161 -13.63 2.38 18.22
C GLY A 161 -12.45 3.13 17.59
N LYS A 162 -11.25 3.00 18.16
CA LYS A 162 -10.03 3.63 17.64
C LYS A 162 -9.46 2.82 16.48
N PHE A 163 -9.02 3.55 15.45
CA PHE A 163 -8.37 2.97 14.28
C PHE A 163 -6.85 2.95 14.46
N THR A 164 -6.26 1.80 14.20
CA THR A 164 -4.81 1.62 14.08
C THR A 164 -4.51 1.07 12.69
N ALA A 165 -3.53 1.68 12.01
CA ALA A 165 -3.08 1.25 10.71
C ALA A 165 -1.75 0.48 10.83
N TYR A 166 -1.59 -0.57 10.02
CA TYR A 166 -0.39 -1.38 9.96
C TYR A 166 0.09 -1.51 8.52
N ILE A 167 1.41 -1.57 8.33
CA ILE A 167 2.01 -1.81 7.02
C ILE A 167 2.33 -3.29 6.84
N ILE A 168 2.09 -3.82 5.65
CA ILE A 168 2.48 -5.18 5.26
C ILE A 168 3.26 -5.15 3.96
N ASP A 169 3.95 -6.26 3.66
CA ASP A 169 4.67 -6.47 2.40
C ASP A 169 5.78 -5.43 2.16
N LEU A 170 6.81 -5.49 3.02
CA LEU A 170 8.00 -4.64 2.94
C LEU A 170 9.01 -5.13 1.88
N ASP A 171 8.62 -6.05 1.00
CA ASP A 171 9.46 -6.53 -0.08
C ASP A 171 9.99 -5.38 -0.95
N LYS A 172 11.28 -5.44 -1.28
CA LYS A 172 12.05 -4.41 -2.01
C LYS A 172 12.09 -3.03 -1.35
N SER A 173 11.52 -2.86 -0.17
CA SER A 173 11.61 -1.60 0.57
C SER A 173 13.04 -1.36 1.04
N VAL A 174 13.40 -0.09 1.14
CA VAL A 174 14.77 0.33 1.46
C VAL A 174 14.78 0.96 2.84
N VAL A 175 15.76 0.60 3.65
CA VAL A 175 16.06 1.26 4.93
C VAL A 175 17.21 2.22 4.70
N LEU A 176 17.01 3.48 5.06
CA LEU A 176 18.03 4.54 5.07
C LEU A 176 18.15 5.09 6.50
N ASP A 177 19.19 5.88 6.75
CA ASP A 177 19.32 6.61 8.03
C ASP A 177 18.23 7.67 8.17
N LYS A 178 17.94 8.37 7.06
CA LYS A 178 16.88 9.36 6.97
C LYS A 178 16.32 9.41 5.55
N LEU A 179 15.00 9.43 5.42
CA LEU A 179 14.37 9.73 4.15
C LEU A 179 14.39 11.24 3.87
N ASP A 180 14.87 11.61 2.69
CA ASP A 180 14.70 12.97 2.19
C ASP A 180 13.22 13.27 1.88
N ILE A 181 12.89 14.54 1.76
CA ILE A 181 11.52 14.98 1.50
C ILE A 181 10.98 14.48 0.15
N GLN A 182 11.85 14.30 -0.84
CA GLN A 182 11.47 13.83 -2.17
C GLN A 182 11.09 12.35 -2.16
N GLN A 183 11.82 11.52 -1.42
CA GLN A 183 11.51 10.11 -1.17
C GLN A 183 10.17 10.00 -0.44
N ARG A 184 9.97 10.77 0.62
CA ARG A 184 8.69 10.82 1.36
C ARG A 184 7.54 11.18 0.42
N ILE A 185 7.66 12.26 -0.36
CA ILE A 185 6.66 12.70 -1.33
C ILE A 185 6.39 11.63 -2.39
N ARG A 186 7.43 11.01 -2.97
CA ARG A 186 7.28 9.92 -3.95
C ARG A 186 6.51 8.75 -3.36
N ASN A 187 6.74 8.41 -2.09
CA ASN A 187 6.02 7.33 -1.44
C ASN A 187 4.53 7.67 -1.26
N LEU A 188 4.22 8.89 -0.80
CA LEU A 188 2.84 9.38 -0.66
C LEU A 188 2.08 9.40 -1.99
N LEU A 189 2.74 9.77 -3.09
CA LEU A 189 2.12 9.79 -4.41
C LEU A 189 1.78 8.39 -4.94
N ARG A 190 2.55 7.37 -4.55
CA ARG A 190 2.20 5.97 -4.88
C ARG A 190 0.91 5.56 -4.19
N LEU A 191 0.73 5.94 -2.93
CA LEU A 191 -0.51 5.72 -2.19
C LEU A 191 -1.70 6.42 -2.86
N ASP A 192 -1.58 7.73 -3.16
CA ASP A 192 -2.65 8.49 -3.84
C ASP A 192 -3.00 7.88 -5.21
N ARG A 193 -1.98 7.50 -5.99
CA ARG A 193 -2.19 6.83 -7.28
C ARG A 193 -2.97 5.52 -7.13
N SER A 194 -2.76 4.78 -6.05
CA SER A 194 -3.52 3.54 -5.79
C SER A 194 -4.99 3.79 -5.48
N LEU A 195 -5.31 4.88 -4.77
CA LEU A 195 -6.69 5.33 -4.57
C LEU A 195 -7.34 5.77 -5.89
N GLU A 196 -6.62 6.50 -6.74
CA GLU A 196 -7.12 6.90 -8.06
C GLU A 196 -7.34 5.72 -9.00
N LYS A 197 -6.43 4.75 -8.97
CA LYS A 197 -6.61 3.50 -9.72
C LYS A 197 -7.88 2.78 -9.26
N LEU A 198 -8.12 2.74 -7.94
CA LEU A 198 -9.34 2.16 -7.39
C LEU A 198 -10.60 2.93 -7.85
N ARG A 199 -10.57 4.27 -7.85
CA ARG A 199 -11.67 5.11 -8.40
C ARG A 199 -11.98 4.77 -9.85
N TRP A 200 -10.96 4.77 -10.69
CA TRP A 200 -11.12 4.51 -12.11
C TRP A 200 -11.65 3.11 -12.40
N LEU A 201 -11.12 2.10 -11.69
CA LEU A 201 -11.62 0.72 -11.79
C LEU A 201 -13.05 0.60 -11.26
N SER A 202 -13.42 1.32 -10.21
CA SER A 202 -14.77 1.24 -9.63
C SER A 202 -15.82 1.93 -10.51
N GLY A 203 -15.43 2.95 -11.28
CA GLY A 203 -16.29 3.58 -12.29
C GLY A 203 -16.42 2.77 -13.59
N LYS A 204 -15.62 1.72 -13.77
CA LYS A 204 -15.71 0.75 -14.87
C LYS A 204 -15.96 -0.64 -14.28
N ASP A 205 -17.18 -0.93 -13.85
CA ASP A 205 -17.66 -2.25 -13.37
C ASP A 205 -16.53 -3.20 -12.93
N TYR A 206 -15.96 -2.94 -11.75
CA TYR A 206 -14.90 -3.77 -11.20
C TYR A 206 -15.46 -5.15 -10.85
N LYS A 207 -15.42 -6.08 -11.83
CA LYS A 207 -15.69 -7.50 -11.61
C LYS A 207 -14.59 -8.08 -10.71
N SER A 208 -14.82 -8.15 -9.40
CA SER A 208 -13.98 -8.98 -8.52
C SER A 208 -14.47 -10.42 -8.57
N ASN A 209 -13.54 -11.37 -8.75
CA ASN A 209 -13.78 -12.82 -8.67
C ASN A 209 -14.04 -13.32 -7.23
N VAL A 210 -14.75 -12.53 -6.42
CA VAL A 210 -15.21 -12.95 -5.09
C VAL A 210 -16.70 -13.26 -5.24
N PRO A 211 -17.18 -14.46 -4.89
CA PRO A 211 -18.60 -14.78 -4.98
C PRO A 211 -19.40 -13.76 -4.18
N VAL A 212 -20.32 -13.08 -4.87
CA VAL A 212 -21.34 -12.24 -4.23
C VAL A 212 -22.28 -13.20 -3.52
N SER A 213 -22.32 -13.09 -2.19
CA SER A 213 -23.29 -13.82 -1.36
C SER A 213 -24.71 -13.46 -1.78
N LEU A 214 -25.59 -14.45 -1.83
CA LEU A 214 -26.99 -14.32 -2.31
C LEU A 214 -27.87 -13.37 -1.46
N ASP A 215 -27.36 -12.84 -0.36
CA ASP A 215 -28.06 -11.91 0.55
C ASP A 215 -27.68 -10.42 0.37
N ASP A 216 -26.79 -10.09 -0.55
CA ASP A 216 -26.43 -8.69 -0.82
C ASP A 216 -27.58 -7.98 -1.56
N LYS A 217 -28.43 -7.25 -0.81
CA LYS A 217 -29.29 -6.16 -1.33
C LYS A 217 -28.48 -5.35 -2.34
N PRO A 218 -29.08 -4.80 -3.43
CA PRO A 218 -28.34 -4.10 -4.49
C PRO A 218 -27.46 -3.01 -3.89
N GLY A 219 -26.20 -3.40 -3.66
CA GLY A 219 -25.34 -2.72 -2.72
C GLY A 219 -24.77 -1.49 -3.39
N GLU A 220 -24.66 -0.40 -2.62
CA GLU A 220 -24.03 0.81 -3.09
C GLU A 220 -22.68 0.48 -3.73
N SER A 221 -22.50 0.90 -4.97
CA SER A 221 -21.33 0.56 -5.76
C SER A 221 -20.06 1.05 -5.04
N LEU A 222 -18.96 0.31 -5.17
CA LEU A 222 -17.65 0.75 -4.65
C LEU A 222 -17.28 2.16 -5.11
N ASN A 223 -17.78 2.60 -6.28
CA ASN A 223 -17.61 3.95 -6.78
C ASN A 223 -18.28 4.99 -5.86
N GLN A 224 -19.53 4.78 -5.43
CA GLN A 224 -20.23 5.66 -4.50
C GLN A 224 -19.46 5.80 -3.18
N LYS A 225 -18.98 4.67 -2.63
CA LYS A 225 -18.18 4.63 -1.39
C LYS A 225 -16.86 5.39 -1.50
N ILE A 226 -16.18 5.32 -2.64
CA ILE A 226 -14.94 6.05 -2.87
C ILE A 226 -15.20 7.53 -3.17
N ALA A 227 -16.33 7.88 -3.77
CA ALA A 227 -16.73 9.26 -4.01
C ALA A 227 -16.89 10.05 -2.70
N THR A 228 -17.25 9.38 -1.60
CA THR A 228 -17.31 9.94 -0.24
C THR A 228 -15.95 10.49 0.24
N ILE A 229 -14.84 10.01 -0.32
CA ILE A 229 -13.50 10.54 -0.05
C ILE A 229 -13.31 11.84 -0.86
N SER A 230 -13.39 12.99 -0.22
CA SER A 230 -13.31 14.27 -0.92
C SER A 230 -11.87 14.69 -1.26
N LYS A 231 -11.72 15.72 -2.11
CA LYS A 231 -10.44 16.42 -2.29
C LYS A 231 -9.93 17.01 -0.97
N THR A 232 -10.84 17.54 -0.16
CA THR A 232 -10.55 18.08 1.18
C THR A 232 -9.96 17.02 2.11
N ASP A 233 -10.38 15.77 1.98
CA ASP A 233 -9.82 14.66 2.76
C ASP A 233 -8.36 14.38 2.38
N ARG A 234 -8.00 14.52 1.10
CA ARG A 234 -6.59 14.43 0.64
C ARG A 234 -5.74 15.59 1.15
N ILE A 235 -6.28 16.81 1.08
CA ILE A 235 -5.62 18.00 1.67
C ILE A 235 -5.40 17.77 3.17
N ARG A 236 -6.41 17.24 3.87
CA ARG A 236 -6.32 16.94 5.31
C ARG A 236 -5.25 15.90 5.60
N PHE A 237 -5.21 14.79 4.84
CA PHE A 237 -4.16 13.79 4.95
C PHE A 237 -2.77 14.42 4.79
N PHE A 238 -2.56 15.18 3.70
CA PHE A 238 -1.26 15.78 3.42
C PHE A 238 -0.87 16.84 4.46
N LYS A 239 -1.80 17.71 4.86
CA LYS A 239 -1.59 18.73 5.88
C LYS A 239 -1.27 18.08 7.23
N ALA A 240 -2.02 17.06 7.63
CA ALA A 240 -1.72 16.31 8.85
C ALA A 240 -0.35 15.63 8.74
N TYR A 241 -0.03 15.01 7.61
CA TYR A 241 1.28 14.42 7.37
C TYR A 241 2.41 15.46 7.46
N MET A 242 2.23 16.71 7.01
CA MET A 242 3.29 17.72 7.11
C MET A 242 3.37 18.36 8.49
N LEU A 243 2.24 18.57 9.19
CA LEU A 243 2.21 19.30 10.45
C LEU A 243 2.28 18.43 11.72
N PHE A 244 2.28 17.10 11.57
CA PHE A 244 2.43 16.20 12.70
C PHE A 244 3.79 16.43 13.38
N ASP A 245 3.74 16.86 14.64
CA ASP A 245 4.86 17.01 15.57
C ASP A 245 6.10 17.72 14.99
N SER A 246 5.99 19.06 14.83
CA SER A 246 7.00 20.13 14.58
C SER A 246 8.22 19.91 13.64
N ALA A 247 8.46 18.72 13.09
CA ALA A 247 9.73 18.30 12.48
C ALA A 247 9.78 18.46 10.95
N ILE A 248 8.66 18.76 10.29
CA ILE A 248 8.64 19.11 8.86
C ILE A 248 8.29 20.59 8.77
N ASP A 249 9.22 21.35 8.18
CA ASP A 249 9.21 22.79 7.99
C ASP A 249 7.80 23.39 7.82
N LYS A 250 7.51 24.46 8.56
CA LYS A 250 6.28 25.27 8.41
C LYS A 250 6.08 25.74 6.96
N ASN A 251 7.15 25.75 6.16
CA ASN A 251 7.15 26.00 4.71
C ASN A 251 7.01 24.75 3.83
N TRP A 252 6.24 23.74 4.22
CA TRP A 252 5.91 22.59 3.36
C TRP A 252 5.40 22.98 1.95
N LYS A 253 4.82 24.18 1.80
CA LYS A 253 4.42 24.77 0.52
C LYS A 253 5.60 24.95 -0.45
N MET A 254 6.82 25.15 0.06
CA MET A 254 8.05 25.30 -0.72
C MET A 254 8.48 23.99 -1.38
N TYR A 255 8.44 22.87 -0.65
CA TYR A 255 8.77 21.54 -1.21
C TYR A 255 7.82 21.12 -2.33
N ILE A 256 6.61 21.67 -2.34
CA ILE A 256 5.65 21.49 -3.43
C ILE A 256 6.03 22.33 -4.66
N ARG A 257 6.53 23.56 -4.45
CA ARG A 257 6.91 24.49 -5.53
C ARG A 257 8.24 24.16 -6.19
N GLN A 258 9.21 23.64 -5.43
CA GLN A 258 10.57 23.37 -5.90
C GLN A 258 10.73 22.05 -6.68
N TYR A 259 9.71 21.21 -6.74
CA TYR A 259 9.83 19.94 -7.44
C TYR A 259 9.64 20.13 -8.96
N PRO A 260 10.66 19.85 -9.80
CA PRO A 260 10.53 19.91 -11.25
C PRO A 260 9.39 18.97 -11.65
N SER A 261 8.45 19.49 -12.43
CA SER A 261 7.19 18.84 -12.75
C SER A 261 7.37 17.49 -13.45
N HIS A 262 7.65 16.42 -12.69
CA HIS A 262 7.21 15.11 -13.10
C HIS A 262 5.69 15.16 -13.14
N HIS A 263 5.13 14.82 -14.30
CA HIS A 263 3.71 14.90 -14.67
C HIS A 263 2.71 14.42 -13.59
N SER A 264 3.17 13.56 -12.66
CA SER A 264 2.43 13.02 -11.51
C SER A 264 2.18 14.05 -10.40
N LEU A 265 3.19 14.85 -10.02
CA LEU A 265 3.08 15.84 -8.94
C LEU A 265 2.23 17.04 -9.37
N HIS A 266 2.43 17.51 -10.60
CA HIS A 266 1.59 18.52 -11.21
C HIS A 266 0.12 18.07 -11.23
N LYS A 267 -0.18 16.86 -11.75
CA LYS A 267 -1.55 16.30 -11.74
C LYS A 267 -2.13 16.17 -10.34
N PHE A 268 -1.34 15.69 -9.37
CA PHE A 268 -1.75 15.61 -7.97
C PHE A 268 -2.08 17.00 -7.41
N TRP A 269 -1.23 17.99 -7.64
CA TRP A 269 -1.41 19.33 -7.13
C TRP A 269 -2.62 20.04 -7.76
N TRP A 270 -2.80 20.03 -9.08
CA TRP A 270 -4.01 20.61 -9.72
C TRP A 270 -5.31 20.00 -9.20
N ARG A 271 -5.28 18.71 -8.82
CA ARG A 271 -6.44 18.03 -8.21
C ARG A 271 -6.69 18.47 -6.76
N VAL A 272 -5.64 18.86 -6.06
CA VAL A 272 -5.65 19.29 -4.65
C VAL A 272 -5.88 20.80 -4.51
N SER A 273 -5.41 21.63 -5.45
CA SER A 273 -5.40 23.10 -5.36
C SER A 273 -6.57 23.82 -6.04
N GLY A 274 -7.32 23.17 -6.94
CA GLY A 274 -8.59 23.71 -7.46
C GLY A 274 -8.50 24.92 -8.40
N LEU A 275 -7.32 25.30 -8.90
CA LEU A 275 -7.21 26.31 -9.95
C LEU A 275 -7.72 25.71 -11.28
N SER A 276 -8.95 26.04 -11.65
CA SER A 276 -9.41 25.84 -13.03
C SER A 276 -8.63 26.79 -13.95
N ARG A 277 -8.31 26.36 -15.17
CA ARG A 277 -7.83 27.25 -16.22
C ARG A 277 -8.99 28.18 -16.60
N SER A 278 -9.15 29.30 -15.91
CA SER A 278 -9.88 30.44 -16.48
C SER A 278 -8.89 31.29 -17.27
N ASN A 279 -8.97 31.14 -18.59
CA ASN A 279 -8.54 32.08 -19.63
C ASN A 279 -7.01 32.20 -19.91
N PRO A 280 -6.50 31.72 -21.06
CA PRO A 280 -5.18 32.07 -21.55
C PRO A 280 -5.30 33.27 -22.51
N GLU A 281 -5.65 34.44 -21.98
CA GLU A 281 -5.46 35.69 -22.70
C GLU A 281 -4.63 36.62 -21.81
N LYS A 282 -3.51 37.08 -22.39
CA LYS A 282 -2.53 38.05 -21.88
C LYS A 282 -1.40 37.47 -21.03
N GLY A 283 -0.29 37.24 -21.73
CA GLY A 283 1.02 36.93 -21.17
C GLY A 283 2.00 36.51 -22.24
N LYS A 284 2.25 37.35 -23.26
CA LYS A 284 3.37 37.19 -24.19
C LYS A 284 4.66 37.12 -23.38
N LEU A 285 5.26 35.94 -23.26
CA LEU A 285 6.70 35.80 -23.12
C LEU A 285 7.18 34.91 -24.27
N GLN A 286 8.04 35.54 -25.06
CA GLN A 286 8.65 35.02 -26.26
C GLN A 286 9.52 33.79 -25.98
N GLY A 287 9.57 32.89 -26.95
CA GLY A 287 10.88 32.41 -27.41
C GLY A 287 11.35 31.05 -26.93
N LYS A 288 11.00 30.03 -27.73
CA LYS A 288 11.83 28.89 -28.14
C LYS A 288 12.09 27.74 -27.14
N SER A 289 11.68 26.56 -27.62
CA SER A 289 12.17 25.20 -27.32
C SER A 289 11.36 24.37 -26.30
N PHE A 290 10.23 23.84 -26.77
CA PHE A 290 9.48 22.77 -26.06
C PHE A 290 9.32 21.48 -26.89
N LEU A 291 10.18 21.26 -27.90
CA LEU A 291 9.99 20.15 -28.87
C LEU A 291 11.25 19.29 -29.11
N LYS A 292 12.13 19.16 -28.10
CA LYS A 292 13.37 18.36 -28.23
C LYS A 292 13.64 17.39 -27.07
N PHE A 293 12.61 16.84 -26.41
CA PHE A 293 12.80 15.90 -25.28
C PHE A 293 12.10 14.54 -25.44
N LEU A 294 11.78 14.11 -26.68
CA LEU A 294 11.10 12.82 -26.90
C LEU A 294 11.89 11.76 -27.67
N PHE A 295 13.18 11.96 -27.93
CA PHE A 295 14.04 10.90 -28.46
C PHE A 295 15.42 11.01 -27.83
N VAL A 296 16.06 9.85 -27.61
CA VAL A 296 17.38 9.61 -26.99
C VAL A 296 17.31 9.23 -25.50
N ASN A 297 17.05 7.95 -25.24
CA ASN A 297 17.97 7.05 -24.52
C ASN A 297 17.38 5.63 -24.48
N SER A 298 17.44 4.97 -25.64
CA SER A 298 17.65 3.52 -25.76
C SER A 298 19.09 3.36 -26.23
N VAL A 299 19.79 2.32 -25.73
CA VAL A 299 21.20 1.96 -26.03
C VAL A 299 22.16 2.93 -25.29
N ILE A 300 22.87 2.55 -24.23
CA ILE A 300 23.80 1.42 -23.99
C ILE A 300 23.62 0.93 -22.55
#